data_AF-A0A401U1U2-F1
#
_entry.id   AF-A0A401U1U2-F1
#
_cell.length_a   1.000
_cell.length_b   1.000
_cell.length_c   1.000
_cell.angle_alpha   90.00
_cell.angle_beta   90.00
_cell.angle_gamma   90.00
#
_symmetry.space_group_name_H-M   'P 1'
#
loop_
_entity.id
_entity.type
_entity.pdbx_description
1 polymer ?
#
loop_
_entity_poly.entity_id
_entity_poly.type
_entity_poly.pdbx_seq_one_letter_code
_entity_poly.pdbx_strand_id
1 'polypeptide(L)'
;MVIIGGTGSVMGTLMGTAFVVLLPESMEWLSAWLKGGAIDKALQLNNNITFLREIAIGLIIIGFLMFEPDGLAHRWRQIKAYWKLYPFSH
;
A
#
# COMPACT_ATOMS: atom_id res chain seq x y z
N MET A 1 8.63 -5.42 10.41
CA MET A 1 7.74 -4.37 9.85
C MET A 1 8.10 -2.96 10.29
N VAL A 2 9.18 -2.83 11.07
CA VAL A 2 9.79 -1.57 11.54
C VAL A 2 10.30 -0.68 10.40
N ILE A 3 10.64 -1.27 9.24
CA ILE A 3 11.12 -0.53 8.06
C ILE A 3 9.95 0.12 7.29
N ILE A 4 8.84 -0.59 7.13
CA ILE A 4 7.67 -0.12 6.36
C ILE A 4 6.77 0.80 7.22
N GLY A 5 6.65 0.49 8.51
CA GLY A 5 5.76 1.18 9.43
C GLY A 5 6.33 2.43 10.10
N GLY A 6 7.65 2.55 10.15
CA GLY A 6 8.38 3.58 10.88
C GLY A 6 9.20 2.99 12.03
N THR A 7 10.45 3.44 12.14
CA THR A 7 11.43 2.87 13.07
C THR A 7 11.08 3.22 14.52
N GLY A 8 11.14 2.22 15.42
CA GLY A 8 10.95 2.44 16.86
C GLY A 8 9.52 2.78 17.32
N SER A 9 8.50 2.65 16.46
CA SER A 9 7.10 2.96 16.81
C SER A 9 6.20 1.71 16.82
N VAL A 10 5.48 1.50 17.92
CA VAL A 10 4.44 0.46 18.04
C VAL A 10 3.31 0.71 17.04
N MET A 11 2.91 1.98 16.87
CA MET A 11 1.89 2.38 15.90
C MET A 11 2.36 2.13 14.47
N GLY A 12 3.65 2.35 14.20
CA GLY A 12 4.27 2.01 12.93
C GLY A 12 4.21 0.52 12.64
N THR A 13 4.54 -0.32 13.63
CA THR A 13 4.49 -1.78 13.46
C THR A 13 3.07 -2.27 13.14
N LEU A 14 2.04 -1.77 13.83
CA LEU A 14 0.64 -2.06 13.53
C LEU A 14 0.23 -1.67 12.10
N MET A 15 0.53 -0.44 11.69
CA MET A 15 0.18 0.06 10.34
C MET A 15 0.98 -0.65 9.24
N GLY A 16 2.26 -0.91 9.46
CA GLY A 16 3.10 -1.69 8.54
C GLY A 16 2.62 -3.13 8.40
N THR A 17 2.10 -3.73 9.49
CA THR A 17 1.47 -5.05 9.45
C THR A 17 0.19 -5.05 8.64
N ALA A 18 -0.71 -4.12 8.92
CA ALA A 18 -1.93 -3.96 8.16
C ALA A 18 -1.64 -3.74 6.66
N PHE A 19 -0.64 -2.93 6.32
CA PHE A 19 -0.29 -2.65 4.93
C PHE A 19 0.19 -3.89 4.17
N VAL A 20 1.15 -4.63 4.70
CA VAL A 20 1.69 -5.83 4.03
C VAL A 20 0.66 -6.94 3.89
N VAL A 21 -0.34 -7.00 4.78
CA VAL A 21 -1.46 -7.95 4.66
C VAL A 21 -2.52 -7.45 3.68
N LEU A 22 -2.92 -6.18 3.76
CA LEU A 22 -3.98 -5.62 2.91
C LEU A 22 -3.56 -5.41 1.46
N LEU A 23 -2.29 -5.17 1.20
CA LEU A 23 -1.79 -4.93 -0.16
C LEU A 23 -1.97 -6.15 -1.08
N PRO A 24 -1.51 -7.37 -0.75
CA PRO A 24 -1.78 -8.54 -1.58
C PRO A 24 -3.28 -8.86 -1.67
N GLU A 25 -4.03 -8.70 -0.58
CA GLU A 25 -5.49 -8.93 -0.52
C GLU A 25 -6.24 -7.98 -1.48
N SER A 26 -5.91 -6.68 -1.44
CA SER A 26 -6.50 -5.66 -2.32
C SER A 26 -6.15 -5.89 -3.79
N MET A 27 -4.93 -6.36 -4.08
CA MET A 27 -4.54 -6.76 -5.44
C MET A 27 -5.29 -8.01 -5.89
N GLU A 28 -5.63 -8.93 -4.98
CA GLU A 28 -6.52 -10.06 -5.30
C GLU A 28 -7.90 -9.58 -5.70
N TRP A 29 -8.47 -8.70 -4.87
CA TRP A 29 -9.79 -8.14 -5.08
C TRP A 29 -9.83 -7.34 -6.38
N LEU A 30 -8.85 -6.46 -6.61
CA LEU A 30 -8.74 -5.71 -7.85
C LEU A 30 -8.64 -6.65 -9.05
N SER A 31 -7.82 -7.70 -8.97
CA SER A 31 -7.70 -8.70 -10.04
C SER A 31 -9.02 -9.45 -10.26
N ALA A 32 -9.75 -9.80 -9.19
CA ALA A 32 -11.03 -10.48 -9.27
C ALA A 32 -12.15 -9.58 -9.83
N TRP A 33 -12.14 -8.29 -9.51
CA TRP A 33 -13.05 -7.29 -10.09
C TRP A 33 -12.73 -7.00 -11.56
N LEU A 34 -11.46 -7.12 -11.96
CA LEU A 34 -11.02 -6.94 -13.33
C LEU A 34 -11.25 -8.17 -14.20
N LYS A 35 -11.35 -9.38 -13.61
CA LYS A 35 -11.81 -10.61 -14.29
C LYS A 35 -13.27 -10.41 -14.73
N GLY A 36 -13.47 -10.11 -16.02
CA GLY A 36 -14.75 -9.75 -16.62
C GLY A 36 -14.79 -8.38 -17.33
N GLY A 37 -13.83 -7.49 -17.09
CA GLY A 37 -13.70 -6.18 -17.77
C GLY A 37 -12.73 -6.20 -18.96
N ALA A 38 -12.64 -5.09 -19.72
CA ALA A 38 -11.82 -4.95 -20.93
C ALA A 38 -10.32 -5.34 -20.78
N ILE A 39 -9.83 -5.44 -19.55
CA ILE A 39 -8.47 -5.84 -19.20
C ILE A 39 -8.23 -7.35 -19.45
N ASP A 40 -9.25 -8.22 -19.29
CA ASP A 40 -9.16 -9.66 -19.63
C ASP A 40 -8.91 -9.90 -21.13
N LYS A 41 -9.47 -9.05 -21.99
CA LYS A 41 -9.29 -9.11 -23.44
C LYS A 41 -8.00 -8.43 -23.92
N ALA A 42 -7.57 -7.35 -23.27
CA ALA A 42 -6.37 -6.60 -23.65
C ALA A 42 -5.07 -7.35 -23.32
N LEU A 43 -5.10 -8.24 -22.32
CA LEU A 43 -3.89 -8.87 -21.79
C LEU A 43 -3.66 -10.34 -22.22
N GLN A 44 -4.62 -11.02 -22.87
CA GLN A 44 -4.48 -12.41 -23.35
C GLN A 44 -3.73 -13.34 -22.36
N LEU A 45 -4.01 -13.21 -21.07
CA LEU A 45 -3.07 -13.63 -20.03
C LEU A 45 -3.45 -14.96 -19.37
N ASN A 46 -3.99 -15.91 -20.15
CA ASN A 46 -4.46 -17.21 -19.65
C ASN A 46 -3.41 -18.02 -18.85
N ASN A 47 -2.11 -17.72 -18.96
CA ASN A 47 -1.06 -18.48 -18.28
C ASN A 47 -0.17 -17.71 -17.27
N ASN A 48 -0.22 -16.37 -17.17
CA ASN A 48 0.80 -15.60 -16.40
C ASN A 48 0.25 -14.51 -15.46
N ILE A 49 -1.05 -14.53 -15.15
CA ILE A 49 -1.71 -13.49 -14.31
C ILE A 49 -1.08 -13.43 -12.92
N THR A 50 -0.71 -14.59 -12.38
CA THR A 50 -0.06 -14.72 -11.07
C THR A 50 1.29 -14.00 -11.03
N PHE A 51 2.11 -14.16 -12.07
CA PHE A 51 3.45 -13.56 -12.13
C PHE A 51 3.38 -12.03 -12.27
N LEU A 52 2.46 -11.52 -13.10
CA LEU A 52 2.25 -10.08 -13.26
C LEU A 52 1.75 -9.43 -11.97
N ARG A 53 0.85 -10.12 -11.25
CA ARG A 53 0.36 -9.68 -9.93
C ARG A 53 1.50 -9.63 -8.91
N GLU A 54 2.35 -10.65 -8.87
CA GLU A 54 3.48 -10.74 -7.94
C GLU A 54 4.51 -9.62 -8.19
N ILE A 55 4.82 -9.34 -9.46
CA ILE A 55 5.66 -8.19 -9.85
C ILE A 55 5.00 -6.87 -9.47
N ALA A 56 3.69 -6.71 -9.70
CA ALA A 56 2.96 -5.49 -9.35
C ALA A 56 2.98 -5.24 -7.83
N ILE A 57 2.78 -6.28 -7.01
CA ILE A 57 2.91 -6.22 -5.56
C ILE A 57 4.32 -5.76 -5.16
N GLY A 58 5.36 -6.37 -5.73
CA GLY A 58 6.75 -5.99 -5.48
C GLY A 58 7.06 -4.53 -5.85
N LEU A 59 6.58 -4.07 -7.00
CA LEU A 59 6.72 -2.68 -7.44
C LEU A 59 6.01 -1.69 -6.52
N ILE A 60 4.80 -2.02 -6.04
CA ILE A 60 4.07 -1.18 -5.09
C ILE A 60 4.83 -1.12 -3.76
N ILE A 61 5.37 -2.23 -3.27
CA ILE A 61 6.18 -2.25 -2.04
C ILE A 61 7.43 -1.38 -2.19
N ILE A 62 8.16 -1.50 -3.32
CA ILE A 62 9.36 -0.69 -3.59
C ILE A 62 8.99 0.79 -3.71
N GLY A 63 7.93 1.11 -4.46
CA GLY A 63 7.43 2.47 -4.59
C GLY A 63 7.01 3.07 -3.25
N PHE A 64 6.35 2.28 -2.42
CA PHE A 64 5.99 2.66 -1.05
C PHE A 64 7.22 2.98 -0.19
N LEU A 65 8.25 2.12 -0.23
CA LEU A 65 9.52 2.35 0.47
C LEU A 65 10.26 3.59 -0.04
N MET A 66 10.20 3.87 -1.35
CA MET A 66 10.85 5.03 -1.96
C MET A 66 10.13 6.34 -1.60
N PHE A 67 8.79 6.33 -1.58
CA PHE A 67 8.00 7.52 -1.31
C PHE A 67 7.96 7.88 0.18
N GLU A 68 7.99 6.88 1.07
CA GLU A 68 7.82 7.06 2.51
C GLU A 68 8.85 6.25 3.33
N PRO A 69 10.15 6.62 3.27
CA PRO A 69 11.22 5.92 4.00
C PRO A 69 11.10 6.00 5.52
N ASP A 70 10.44 7.03 6.05
CA ASP A 70 10.16 7.21 7.49
C ASP A 70 8.92 6.42 7.97
N GLY A 71 8.19 5.79 7.05
CA GLY A 71 7.04 4.92 7.31
C GLY A 71 5.69 5.61 7.56
N LEU A 72 4.62 4.81 7.47
CA LEU A 72 3.21 5.23 7.61
C LEU A 72 2.90 5.99 8.91
N ALA A 73 3.65 5.73 9.98
CA ALA A 73 3.47 6.41 11.26
C ALA A 73 3.73 7.93 11.16
N HIS A 74 4.68 8.34 10.31
CA HIS A 74 4.99 9.76 10.12
C HIS A 74 3.81 10.49 9.45
N ARG A 75 3.24 9.91 8.39
CA ARG A 75 2.05 10.42 7.69
C ARG A 75 0.84 10.50 8.60
N TRP A 76 0.59 9.47 9.40
CA TRP A 76 -0.50 9.49 10.37
C TRP A 76 -0.34 10.59 11.41
N ARG A 77 0.90 10.88 11.84
CA ARG A 77 1.19 12.01 12.74
C ARG A 77 0.94 13.36 12.06
N GLN A 78 1.33 13.52 10.79
CA GLN A 78 1.02 14.74 10.03
C GLN A 78 -0.49 14.92 9.86
N ILE A 79 -1.23 13.90 9.45
CA ILE A 79 -2.70 13.96 9.29
C ILE A 79 -3.37 14.36 10.61
N LYS A 80 -2.95 13.74 11.73
CA LYS A 80 -3.44 14.14 13.06
C LYS A 80 -3.07 15.57 13.43
N ALA A 81 -1.87 16.03 13.06
CA ALA A 81 -1.45 17.41 13.29
C ALA A 81 -2.28 18.40 12.44
N TYR A 82 -2.54 18.09 11.17
CA TYR A 82 -3.42 18.87 10.29
C TYR A 82 -4.83 18.99 10.88
N TRP A 83 -5.41 17.89 11.35
CA TRP A 83 -6.73 17.91 11.98
C TRP A 83 -6.76 18.66 13.31
N LYS A 84 -5.66 18.64 14.07
CA LYS A 84 -5.59 19.29 15.39
C LYS A 84 -5.29 20.79 15.30
N LEU A 85 -4.57 21.25 14.27
CA LEU A 85 -4.31 22.67 14.02
C LEU A 85 -5.42 23.36 13.23
N TYR A 86 -6.46 22.65 12.81
CA TYR A 86 -7.63 23.28 12.22
C TYR A 86 -8.46 23.95 13.34
N PRO A 87 -8.71 25.29 13.36
CA PRO A 87 -8.54 26.30 12.31
C PRO A 87 -7.42 27.35 12.54
N PHE A 88 -6.42 27.13 13.42
CA PHE A 88 -5.33 28.09 13.64
C PHE A 88 -3.98 27.54 13.15
N SER A 89 -3.48 28.12 12.06
CA SER A 89 -2.27 27.71 11.34
C SER A 89 -0.96 28.28 11.93
N HIS A 90 -0.66 28.02 13.20
CA HIS A 90 0.61 28.42 13.81
C HIS A 90 1.33 27.23 14.46
#